data_AF-A0A835SIW7-F1
#
_entry.id   AF-A0A835SIW7-F1
#
_cell.length_a   1.000
_cell.length_b   1.000
_cell.length_c   1.000
_cell.angle_alpha   90.00
_cell.angle_beta   90.00
_cell.angle_gamma   90.00
#
_symmetry.space_group_name_H-M   'P 1'
#
loop_
_entity.id
_entity.type
_entity.pdbx_description
1 polymer ?
#
loop_
_entity_poly.entity_id
_entity_poly.type
_entity_poly.pdbx_seq_one_letter_code
_entity_poly.pdbx_strand_id
1 'polypeptide(L)'
;MFGKKKGLKEGDYIFSSKPGGEFSKIIFGTVTGVDGTKIGVNGLIIDPVGLKNKVSQGKAGIRATEILQNPTPENCIHAFIYRVEQDNFTEVIDTTQDRIIEISPQVHQMLDGWIRESLSELLNKVLSLKAGSEKDEAKRVLKHKMDTLYDKNLKRNLYAVCRSLKILY
;
A
#
# COMPACT_ATOMS: atom_id res chain seq x y z
N MET A 1 -15.95 7.50 -32.35
CA MET A 1 -14.72 8.25 -32.00
C MET A 1 -14.38 7.91 -30.56
N PHE A 2 -13.37 7.06 -30.33
CA PHE A 2 -12.90 6.75 -28.98
C PHE A 2 -12.17 7.98 -28.44
N GLY A 3 -12.68 8.54 -27.33
CA GLY A 3 -12.10 9.72 -26.70
C GLY A 3 -10.61 9.51 -26.45
N LYS A 4 -9.79 10.48 -26.87
CA LYS A 4 -8.36 10.54 -26.49
C LYS A 4 -8.27 10.30 -24.98
N LYS A 5 -7.53 9.27 -24.56
CA LYS A 5 -7.12 9.15 -23.15
C LYS A 5 -6.52 10.50 -22.78
N LYS A 6 -7.11 11.18 -21.79
CA LYS A 6 -6.49 12.39 -21.22
C LYS A 6 -5.11 11.96 -20.74
N GLY A 7 -4.06 12.65 -21.18
CA GLY A 7 -2.73 12.45 -20.62
C GLY A 7 -2.72 12.88 -19.16
N LEU A 8 -1.77 12.35 -18.39
CA LEU A 8 -1.52 12.78 -17.02
C LEU A 8 -1.27 14.28 -16.98
N LYS A 9 -1.74 14.93 -15.91
CA LYS A 9 -1.50 16.34 -15.61
C LYS A 9 -1.12 16.52 -14.15
N GLU A 10 -0.60 17.70 -13.83
CA GLU A 10 -0.33 18.09 -12.44
C GLU A 10 -1.58 17.93 -11.56
N GLY A 11 -1.37 17.40 -10.36
CA GLY A 11 -2.43 17.07 -9.41
C GLY A 11 -3.10 15.71 -9.63
N ASP A 12 -2.84 15.00 -10.72
CA ASP A 12 -3.32 13.63 -10.88
C ASP A 12 -2.57 12.69 -9.92
N TYR A 13 -3.25 11.64 -9.48
CA TYR A 13 -2.67 10.62 -8.61
C TYR A 13 -2.23 9.42 -9.42
N ILE A 14 -1.08 8.87 -9.07
CA ILE A 14 -0.51 7.71 -9.76
C ILE A 14 -0.13 6.61 -8.78
N PHE A 15 -0.08 5.41 -9.34
CA PHE A 15 0.53 4.22 -8.76
C PHE A 15 1.58 3.70 -9.74
N SER A 16 2.71 3.26 -9.20
CA SER A 16 3.80 2.65 -9.95
C SER A 16 4.52 1.61 -9.10
N SER A 17 5.51 0.97 -9.68
CA SER A 17 6.37 0.03 -8.98
C SER A 17 7.76 0.04 -9.59
N LYS A 18 8.80 0.02 -8.77
CA LYS A 18 10.20 -0.12 -9.20
C LYS A 18 10.76 -1.47 -8.78
N PRO A 19 11.62 -2.11 -9.59
CA PRO A 19 12.37 -3.29 -9.16
C PRO A 19 13.18 -2.98 -7.89
N GLY A 20 13.10 -3.87 -6.89
CA GLY A 20 13.82 -3.75 -5.62
C GLY A 20 14.62 -5.02 -5.29
N GLY A 21 15.26 -5.61 -6.31
CA GLY A 21 15.84 -6.95 -6.25
C GLY A 21 14.88 -7.99 -6.83
N GLU A 22 14.59 -9.05 -6.07
CA GLU A 22 13.65 -10.11 -6.47
C GLU A 22 12.19 -9.61 -6.55
N PHE A 23 11.84 -8.61 -5.74
CA PHE A 23 10.48 -8.10 -5.60
C PHE A 23 10.42 -6.59 -5.80
N SER A 24 9.26 -6.12 -6.24
CA SER A 24 9.01 -4.71 -6.52
C SER A 24 8.79 -3.89 -5.25
N LYS A 25 9.28 -2.65 -5.25
CA LYS A 25 8.83 -1.59 -4.35
C LYS A 25 7.60 -0.91 -4.95
N ILE A 26 6.66 -0.52 -4.11
CA ILE A 26 5.39 0.09 -4.51
C ILE A 26 5.53 1.61 -4.42
N ILE A 27 5.05 2.35 -5.42
CA ILE A 27 5.09 3.81 -5.43
C ILE A 27 3.66 4.31 -5.60
N PHE A 28 3.28 5.31 -4.81
CA PHE A 28 2.07 6.10 -5.09
C PHE A 28 2.31 7.55 -4.70
N GLY A 29 1.70 8.47 -5.44
CA GLY A 29 1.93 9.88 -5.24
C GLY A 29 1.10 10.75 -6.19
N THR A 30 1.43 12.03 -6.18
CA THR A 30 0.80 13.07 -7.00
C THR A 30 1.79 13.55 -8.06
N VAL A 31 1.29 13.77 -9.28
CA VAL A 31 2.04 14.39 -10.36
C VAL A 31 2.31 15.86 -10.03
N THR A 32 3.57 16.27 -10.06
CA THR A 32 4.01 17.65 -9.75
C THR A 32 4.47 18.44 -10.99
N GLY A 33 4.64 17.78 -12.13
CA GLY A 33 5.02 18.43 -13.38
C GLY A 33 4.98 17.43 -14.55
N VAL A 34 4.74 17.92 -15.76
CA VAL A 34 4.68 17.09 -16.97
C VAL A 34 5.52 17.73 -18.08
N ASP A 35 6.52 16.99 -18.57
CA ASP A 35 7.37 17.36 -19.71
C ASP A 35 7.45 16.19 -20.70
N GLY A 36 6.57 16.22 -21.71
CA GLY A 36 6.46 15.14 -22.69
C GLY A 36 6.11 13.80 -22.04
N THR A 37 7.04 12.84 -22.09
CA THR A 37 6.88 11.52 -21.47
C THR A 37 7.38 11.46 -20.03
N LYS A 38 8.03 12.51 -19.55
CA LYS A 38 8.60 12.57 -18.20
C LYS A 38 7.64 13.30 -17.27
N ILE A 39 7.36 12.70 -16.11
CA ILE A 39 6.51 13.30 -15.09
C ILE A 39 7.27 13.41 -13.78
N GLY A 40 7.18 14.56 -13.11
CA GLY A 40 7.59 14.70 -11.72
C GLY A 40 6.53 14.08 -10.82
N VAL A 41 6.96 13.30 -9.82
CA VAL A 41 6.07 12.66 -8.85
C VAL A 41 6.57 12.95 -7.45
N ASN A 42 5.65 13.36 -6.57
CA ASN A 42 5.88 13.47 -5.14
C ASN A 42 4.92 12.54 -4.37
N GLY A 43 5.44 11.70 -3.49
CA GLY A 43 4.66 10.73 -2.74
C GLY A 43 5.52 9.82 -1.88
N LEU A 44 5.17 8.53 -1.85
CA LEU A 44 5.84 7.53 -1.04
C LEU A 44 6.33 6.36 -1.90
N ILE A 45 7.46 5.79 -1.49
CA ILE A 45 7.92 4.48 -1.95
C ILE A 45 7.90 3.51 -0.76
N ILE A 46 7.24 2.36 -0.97
CA ILE A 46 6.95 1.38 0.06
C ILE A 46 7.64 0.06 -0.28
N ASP A 47 8.41 -0.47 0.66
CA ASP A 47 8.97 -1.81 0.63
C ASP A 47 8.15 -2.77 1.51
N PRO A 48 7.47 -3.77 0.94
CA PRO A 48 6.63 -4.72 1.68
C PRO A 48 7.44 -5.83 2.39
N VAL A 49 8.43 -5.46 3.20
CA VAL A 49 9.40 -6.35 3.85
C VAL A 49 8.78 -7.52 4.63
N GLY A 50 7.64 -7.30 5.28
CA GLY A 50 6.95 -8.33 6.05
C GLY A 50 6.38 -9.44 5.17
N LEU A 51 5.82 -9.09 4.01
CA LEU A 51 5.33 -10.07 3.05
C LEU A 51 6.51 -10.79 2.37
N LYS A 52 7.57 -10.07 2.00
CA LYS A 52 8.82 -10.64 1.45
C LYS A 52 9.39 -11.72 2.38
N ASN A 53 9.48 -11.43 3.68
CA ASN A 53 9.98 -12.36 4.69
C ASN A 53 9.10 -13.61 4.83
N LYS A 54 7.78 -13.48 4.66
CA LYS A 54 6.90 -14.65 4.70
C LYS A 54 7.06 -15.55 3.47
N VAL A 55 7.26 -14.96 2.30
CA VAL A 55 7.54 -15.70 1.05
C VAL A 55 8.87 -16.45 1.17
N SER A 56 9.94 -15.79 1.62
CA SER A 56 11.25 -16.45 1.79
C SER A 56 11.24 -17.58 2.81
N GLN A 57 10.37 -17.51 3.82
CA GLN A 57 10.18 -18.57 4.82
C GLN A 57 9.26 -19.71 4.33
N GLY A 58 8.71 -19.65 3.11
CA GLY A 58 7.74 -20.63 2.62
C GLY A 58 6.39 -20.58 3.36
N LYS A 59 6.09 -19.47 4.04
CA LYS A 59 4.87 -19.28 4.85
C LYS A 59 3.78 -18.46 4.14
N ALA A 60 3.98 -18.15 2.86
CA ALA A 60 3.03 -17.42 2.04
C ALA A 60 2.73 -18.22 0.77
N GLY A 61 1.47 -18.15 0.31
CA GLY A 61 1.05 -18.82 -0.92
C GLY A 61 1.46 -18.07 -2.19
N ILE A 62 1.24 -18.69 -3.35
CA ILE A 62 1.61 -18.18 -4.68
C ILE A 62 1.16 -16.72 -4.90
N ARG A 63 -0.05 -16.39 -4.47
CA ARG A 63 -0.62 -15.05 -4.59
C ARG A 63 0.22 -13.96 -3.91
N ALA A 64 0.91 -14.27 -2.82
CA ALA A 64 1.80 -13.31 -2.16
C ALA A 64 2.98 -12.95 -3.06
N THR A 65 3.58 -13.95 -3.71
CA THR A 65 4.66 -13.76 -4.67
C THR A 65 4.20 -12.94 -5.87
N GLU A 66 3.01 -13.22 -6.41
CA GLU A 66 2.42 -12.45 -7.51
C GLU A 66 2.23 -10.97 -7.15
N ILE A 67 1.73 -10.68 -5.93
CA ILE A 67 1.57 -9.30 -5.44
C ILE A 67 2.93 -8.61 -5.32
N LEU A 68 3.95 -9.30 -4.81
CA LEU A 68 5.29 -8.73 -4.65
C LEU A 68 6.00 -8.47 -5.98
N GLN A 69 5.76 -9.31 -6.99
CA GLN A 69 6.35 -9.16 -8.32
C GLN A 69 5.60 -8.12 -9.16
N ASN A 70 4.26 -8.17 -9.14
CA ASN A 70 3.40 -7.33 -9.95
C ASN A 70 2.29 -6.67 -9.09
N PRO A 71 2.66 -5.72 -8.22
CA PRO A 71 1.68 -5.06 -7.36
C PRO A 71 0.71 -4.22 -8.20
N THR A 72 -0.53 -4.12 -7.75
CA THR A 72 -1.56 -3.26 -8.35
C THR A 72 -2.21 -2.41 -7.25
N PRO A 73 -2.87 -1.29 -7.61
CA PRO A 73 -3.61 -0.50 -6.63
C PRO A 73 -4.64 -1.34 -5.84
N GLU A 74 -5.25 -2.33 -6.47
CA GLU A 74 -6.27 -3.19 -5.87
C GLU A 74 -5.69 -4.24 -4.92
N ASN A 75 -4.51 -4.79 -5.22
CA ASN A 75 -3.94 -5.91 -4.47
C ASN A 75 -2.91 -5.49 -3.41
N CYS A 76 -2.37 -4.27 -3.48
CA CYS A 76 -1.26 -3.83 -2.64
C CYS A 76 -1.61 -3.77 -1.14
N ILE A 77 -2.89 -3.60 -0.78
CA ILE A 77 -3.36 -3.69 0.61
C ILE A 77 -2.96 -5.01 1.27
N HIS A 78 -2.94 -6.12 0.51
CA HIS A 78 -2.51 -7.41 1.04
C HIS A 78 -1.02 -7.44 1.44
N ALA A 79 -0.19 -6.61 0.81
CA ALA A 79 1.18 -6.41 1.21
C ALA A 79 1.27 -5.55 2.48
N PHE A 80 0.43 -4.52 2.58
CA PHE A 80 0.36 -3.59 3.71
C PHE A 80 -0.21 -4.22 4.99
N ILE A 81 -0.82 -5.40 4.94
CA ILE A 81 -1.21 -6.16 6.15
C ILE A 81 0.00 -6.48 7.03
N TYR A 82 1.17 -6.63 6.40
CA TYR A 82 2.41 -6.95 7.08
C TYR A 82 3.27 -5.69 7.25
N ARG A 83 4.38 -5.84 7.99
CA ARG A 83 5.35 -4.74 8.12
C ARG A 83 5.77 -4.23 6.74
N VAL A 84 5.77 -2.92 6.60
CA VAL A 84 6.33 -2.23 5.45
C VAL A 84 7.44 -1.30 5.92
N GLU A 85 8.36 -0.97 5.03
CA GLU A 85 9.27 0.17 5.18
C GLU A 85 8.83 1.23 4.18
N GLN A 86 8.94 2.49 4.56
CA GLN A 86 8.47 3.62 3.77
C GLN A 86 9.54 4.70 3.71
N ASP A 87 9.67 5.32 2.55
CA ASP A 87 10.48 6.50 2.33
C ASP A 87 9.69 7.51 1.48
N ASN A 88 10.09 8.79 1.58
CA ASN A 88 9.60 9.80 0.67
C ASN A 88 10.09 9.51 -0.75
N PHE A 89 9.22 9.75 -1.73
CA PHE A 89 9.53 9.61 -3.14
C PHE A 89 9.35 10.96 -3.83
N THR A 90 10.44 11.51 -4.34
CA THR A 90 10.43 12.76 -5.12
C THR A 90 11.36 12.57 -6.31
N GLU A 91 10.82 12.06 -7.41
CA GLU A 91 11.61 11.71 -8.59
C GLU A 91 10.84 12.00 -9.89
N VAL A 92 11.59 11.93 -11.00
CA VAL A 92 11.03 11.97 -12.35
C VAL A 92 10.88 10.54 -12.87
N ILE A 93 9.71 10.21 -13.41
CA ILE A 93 9.37 8.91 -13.99
C ILE A 93 9.16 9.08 -15.50
N ASP A 94 9.69 8.17 -16.32
CA ASP A 94 9.45 8.15 -17.76
C ASP A 94 8.28 7.21 -18.08
N THR A 95 7.16 7.79 -18.52
CA THR A 95 5.92 7.07 -18.86
C THR A 95 6.06 6.04 -19.98
N THR A 96 7.18 6.07 -20.73
CA THR A 96 7.48 5.08 -21.78
C THR A 96 8.26 3.87 -21.29
N GLN A 97 8.96 4.00 -20.15
CA GLN A 97 9.82 2.95 -19.59
C GLN A 97 9.21 2.33 -18.33
N ASP A 98 8.58 3.17 -17.51
CA ASP A 98 8.04 2.78 -16.23
C ASP A 98 6.54 2.48 -16.32
N ARG A 99 6.10 1.48 -15.55
CA ARG A 99 4.68 1.20 -15.40
C ARG A 99 4.02 2.28 -14.56
N ILE A 100 3.06 2.99 -15.15
CA ILE A 100 2.27 4.01 -14.45
C ILE A 100 0.79 3.69 -14.60
N ILE A 101 0.07 3.74 -13.49
CA ILE A 101 -1.37 3.59 -13.43
C ILE A 101 -1.93 4.85 -12.79
N GLU A 102 -2.75 5.60 -13.52
CA GLU A 102 -3.54 6.67 -12.94
C GLU A 102 -4.55 6.07 -11.95
N ILE A 103 -4.61 6.62 -10.74
CA ILE A 103 -5.52 6.16 -9.69
C ILE A 103 -6.46 7.29 -9.27
N SER A 104 -7.63 6.92 -8.77
CA SER A 104 -8.56 7.93 -8.24
C SER A 104 -8.03 8.55 -6.95
N PRO A 105 -8.47 9.77 -6.60
CA PRO A 105 -8.15 10.38 -5.30
C PRO A 105 -8.52 9.50 -4.11
N GLN A 106 -9.59 8.72 -4.22
CA GLN A 106 -10.07 7.82 -3.17
C GLN A 106 -9.12 6.63 -2.97
N VAL A 107 -8.59 6.06 -4.06
CA VAL A 107 -7.58 5.00 -3.99
C VAL A 107 -6.29 5.56 -3.39
N HIS A 108 -5.83 6.72 -3.85
CA HIS A 108 -4.65 7.38 -3.27
C HIS A 108 -4.80 7.64 -1.77
N GLN A 109 -5.92 8.24 -1.34
CA GLN A 109 -6.21 8.51 0.07
C GLN A 109 -6.26 7.24 0.92
N MET A 110 -6.76 6.13 0.36
CA MET A 110 -6.72 4.83 1.02
C MET A 110 -5.27 4.38 1.26
N LEU A 111 -4.45 4.35 0.20
CA LEU A 111 -3.05 3.90 0.30
C LEU A 111 -2.23 4.77 1.24
N ASP A 112 -2.33 6.09 1.10
CA ASP A 112 -1.69 7.07 1.97
C ASP A 112 -2.16 6.91 3.42
N GLY A 113 -3.47 6.75 3.63
CA GLY A 113 -4.06 6.55 4.94
C GLY A 113 -3.55 5.29 5.65
N TRP A 114 -3.33 4.19 4.93
CA TRP A 114 -2.75 2.96 5.48
C TRP A 114 -1.38 3.19 6.12
N ILE A 115 -0.57 4.00 5.44
CA ILE A 115 0.80 4.27 5.84
C ILE A 115 0.85 5.38 6.92
N ARG A 116 0.15 6.50 6.69
CA ARG A 116 0.10 7.65 7.61
C ARG A 116 -0.48 7.30 8.98
N GLU A 117 -1.47 6.39 9.03
CA GLU A 117 -2.08 5.93 10.28
C GLU A 117 -1.33 4.75 10.92
N SER A 118 -0.22 4.32 10.32
CA SER A 118 0.61 3.19 10.75
C SER A 118 -0.19 1.89 10.93
N LEU A 119 -1.14 1.63 10.01
CA LEU A 119 -2.03 0.47 10.11
C LEU A 119 -1.26 -0.84 9.90
N SER A 120 -0.27 -0.81 9.02
CA SER A 120 0.63 -1.93 8.74
C SER A 120 1.38 -2.39 9.99
N GLU A 121 1.92 -1.45 10.77
CA GLU A 121 2.66 -1.72 12.00
C GLU A 121 1.75 -2.28 13.08
N LEU A 122 0.56 -1.70 13.25
CA LEU A 122 -0.43 -2.16 14.23
C LEU A 122 -0.90 -3.59 13.93
N LEU A 123 -1.25 -3.87 12.67
CA LEU A 123 -1.63 -5.21 12.23
C LEU A 123 -0.49 -6.20 12.39
N ASN A 124 0.71 -5.83 11.95
CA ASN A 124 1.88 -6.69 12.06
C ASN A 124 2.16 -7.06 13.53
N LYS A 125 2.04 -6.12 14.47
CA LYS A 125 2.20 -6.36 15.91
C LYS A 125 1.19 -7.41 16.42
N VAL A 126 -0.08 -7.30 16.03
CA VAL A 126 -1.10 -8.30 16.40
C VAL A 126 -0.78 -9.68 15.81
N LEU A 127 -0.34 -9.71 14.55
CA LEU A 127 -0.08 -10.95 13.82
C LEU A 127 1.21 -11.65 14.26
N SER A 128 2.21 -10.90 14.73
CA SER A 128 3.49 -11.47 15.20
C SER A 128 3.43 -12.04 16.61
N LEU A 129 2.49 -11.59 17.44
CA LEU A 129 2.37 -12.03 18.83
C LEU A 129 1.66 -13.38 18.96
N LYS A 130 2.13 -14.19 19.90
CA LYS A 130 1.46 -15.43 20.34
C LYS A 130 0.20 -15.10 21.14
N ALA A 131 -0.71 -16.05 21.30
CA ALA A 131 -1.88 -15.87 22.15
C ALA A 131 -1.45 -15.55 23.59
N GLY A 132 -2.08 -14.54 24.20
CA GLY A 132 -1.74 -14.04 25.53
C GLY A 132 -2.05 -12.55 25.68
N SER A 133 -1.76 -12.03 26.88
CA SER A 133 -2.07 -10.66 27.28
C SER A 133 -1.51 -9.60 26.33
N GLU A 134 -0.28 -9.77 25.84
CA GLU A 134 0.35 -8.84 24.89
C GLU A 134 -0.41 -8.75 23.57
N LYS A 135 -0.91 -9.88 23.05
CA LYS A 135 -1.70 -9.90 21.82
C LYS A 135 -3.07 -9.27 22.05
N ASP A 136 -3.68 -9.48 23.20
CA ASP A 136 -4.96 -8.88 23.55
C ASP A 136 -4.85 -7.37 23.73
N GLU A 137 -3.74 -6.88 24.30
CA GLU A 137 -3.41 -5.46 24.33
C GLU A 137 -3.23 -4.89 22.91
N ALA A 138 -2.44 -5.55 22.06
CA ALA A 138 -2.26 -5.12 20.67
C ALA A 138 -3.59 -5.06 19.90
N LYS A 139 -4.49 -6.04 20.13
CA LYS A 139 -5.85 -6.03 19.56
C LYS A 139 -6.68 -4.84 20.06
N ARG A 140 -6.61 -4.51 21.36
CA ARG A 140 -7.30 -3.34 21.93
C ARG A 140 -6.80 -2.03 21.32
N VAL A 141 -5.49 -1.87 21.17
CA VAL A 141 -4.89 -0.70 20.50
C VAL A 141 -5.34 -0.60 19.04
N LEU A 142 -5.30 -1.70 18.29
CA LEU A 142 -5.76 -1.74 16.89
C LEU A 142 -7.25 -1.38 16.78
N LYS A 143 -8.10 -1.92 17.67
CA LYS A 143 -9.52 -1.62 17.71
C LYS A 143 -9.77 -0.14 18.01
N HIS A 144 -9.09 0.41 19.02
CA HIS A 144 -9.18 1.83 19.35
C HIS A 144 -8.78 2.70 18.16
N LYS A 145 -7.64 2.42 17.51
CA LYS A 145 -7.22 3.15 16.30
C LYS A 145 -8.32 3.11 15.24
N MET A 146 -8.84 1.91 14.91
CA MET A 146 -9.91 1.74 13.93
C MET A 146 -11.17 2.53 14.29
N ASP A 147 -11.55 2.58 15.57
CA ASP A 147 -12.72 3.32 16.03
C ASP A 147 -12.54 4.84 15.88
N THR A 148 -11.31 5.34 16.07
CA THR A 148 -10.93 6.76 15.95
C THR A 148 -10.60 7.24 14.54
N LEU A 149 -10.53 6.36 13.54
CA LEU A 149 -10.27 6.76 12.15
C LEU A 149 -11.38 7.69 11.62
N TYR A 150 -10.98 8.89 11.19
CA TYR A 150 -11.89 9.88 10.59
C TYR A 150 -12.34 9.47 9.17
N ASP A 151 -11.43 8.91 8.37
CA ASP A 151 -11.75 8.46 7.02
C ASP A 151 -12.60 7.20 7.06
N LYS A 152 -13.86 7.33 6.60
CA LYS A 152 -14.84 6.24 6.59
C LYS A 152 -14.46 5.09 5.66
N ASN A 153 -13.81 5.39 4.53
CA ASN A 153 -13.38 4.36 3.58
C ASN A 153 -12.22 3.58 4.16
N LEU A 154 -11.21 4.27 4.72
CA LEU A 154 -10.08 3.63 5.40
C LEU A 154 -10.55 2.77 6.57
N LYS A 155 -11.46 3.29 7.41
CA LYS A 155 -12.07 2.54 8.51
C LYS A 155 -12.78 1.28 8.03
N ARG A 156 -13.60 1.37 6.98
CA ARG A 156 -14.31 0.22 6.39
C ARG A 156 -13.33 -0.81 5.83
N ASN A 157 -12.26 -0.35 5.16
CA ASN A 157 -11.24 -1.22 4.60
C ASN A 157 -10.47 -1.96 5.72
N LEU A 158 -10.01 -1.25 6.75
CA LEU A 158 -9.35 -1.84 7.92
C LEU A 158 -10.27 -2.86 8.62
N TYR A 159 -11.55 -2.54 8.81
CA TYR A 159 -12.51 -3.47 9.40
C TYR A 159 -12.64 -4.77 8.59
N ALA A 160 -12.75 -4.66 7.27
CA ALA A 160 -12.83 -5.83 6.39
C ALA A 160 -11.56 -6.70 6.46
N VAL A 161 -10.39 -6.07 6.55
CA VAL A 161 -9.11 -6.77 6.75
C VAL A 161 -9.05 -7.45 8.12
N CYS A 162 -9.38 -6.76 9.20
CA CYS A 162 -9.40 -7.35 10.54
C CYS A 162 -10.34 -8.56 10.64
N ARG A 163 -11.50 -8.49 9.98
CA ARG A 163 -12.46 -9.59 9.92
C ARG A 163 -11.94 -10.77 9.12
N SER A 164 -11.32 -10.53 7.95
CA SER A 164 -10.76 -11.61 7.12
C SER A 164 -9.60 -12.34 7.82
N LEU A 165 -8.83 -11.61 8.64
CA LEU A 165 -7.76 -12.14 9.48
C LEU A 165 -8.25 -12.76 10.81
N LYS A 166 -9.57 -12.75 11.07
CA LYS A 166 -10.17 -13.24 12.34
C LYS A 166 -9.56 -12.56 13.58
N ILE A 167 -9.19 -11.29 13.46
CA ILE A 167 -8.68 -10.48 14.57
C ILE A 167 -9.85 -9.95 15.41
N LEU A 168 -10.89 -9.50 14.71
CA LEU A 168 -12.17 -9.06 15.28
C LEU A 168 -13.21 -10.13 14.96
N TYR A 169 -13.92 -10.57 15.99
CA TYR A 169 -15.05 -11.49 15.91
C TYR A 169 -16.36 -10.70 15.93
#